data_AF-A0A1H7FWQ5-F1
#
_entry.id   AF-A0A1H7FWQ5-F1
#
_cell.length_a   1.000
_cell.length_b   1.000
_cell.length_c   1.000
_cell.angle_alpha   90.00
_cell.angle_beta   90.00
_cell.angle_gamma   90.00
#
_symmetry.space_group_name_H-M   'P 1'
#
loop_
_entity.id
_entity.type
_entity.pdbx_description
1 polymer ?
#
loop_
_entity_poly.entity_id
_entity_poly.type
_entity_poly.pdbx_seq_one_letter_code
_entity_poly.pdbx_strand_id
1 'polypeptide(L)'
;MKEIVDGTAGIVIGLIVLLGALLSAFSAFGLIRLPDVYLRAHAATKSTTLGVLCVLSGTFLFFWYFDNYISARVLLGIVFVFITAPVAGHLNGRAAYRTDVPLWEQSVQDELEPLLKGKKVNHEAKDMME
;
A
#
# COMPACT_ATOMS: atom_id res chain seq x y z
N MET A 1 -40.82 -4.06 2.83
CA MET A 1 -39.80 -4.23 1.76
C MET A 1 -38.60 -3.34 2.01
N LYS A 2 -38.76 -2.03 2.22
CA LYS A 2 -37.68 -1.08 2.51
C LYS A 2 -36.80 -1.47 3.72
N GLU A 3 -37.40 -1.83 4.86
CA GLU A 3 -36.64 -2.30 6.03
C GLU A 3 -35.77 -3.54 5.79
N ILE A 4 -36.21 -4.46 4.92
CA ILE A 4 -35.44 -5.68 4.60
C ILE A 4 -34.25 -5.31 3.70
N VAL A 5 -34.45 -4.40 2.76
CA VAL A 5 -33.38 -3.90 1.88
C VAL A 5 -32.36 -3.11 2.70
N ASP A 6 -32.80 -2.28 3.65
CA ASP A 6 -31.91 -1.50 4.51
C ASP A 6 -31.08 -2.39 5.44
N GLY A 7 -31.69 -3.46 5.98
CA GLY A 7 -30.99 -4.47 6.76
C GLY A 7 -29.92 -5.22 5.97
N THR A 8 -30.25 -5.67 4.75
CA THR A 8 -29.27 -6.36 3.88
C THR A 8 -28.14 -5.44 3.42
N ALA A 9 -28.43 -4.18 3.07
CA ALA A 9 -27.42 -3.20 2.72
C ALA A 9 -26.45 -2.93 3.88
N GLY A 10 -26.96 -2.79 5.11
CA GLY A 10 -26.12 -2.63 6.31
C GLY A 10 -25.17 -3.80 6.54
N ILE A 11 -25.65 -5.04 6.36
CA ILE A 11 -24.80 -6.25 6.49
C ILE A 11 -23.70 -6.27 5.43
N VAL A 12 -24.02 -5.99 4.17
CA VAL A 12 -23.04 -5.98 3.08
C VAL A 12 -21.97 -4.92 3.31
N ILE A 13 -22.37 -3.70 3.69
CA ILE A 13 -21.44 -2.61 4.01
C ILE A 13 -20.55 -2.99 5.20
N GLY A 14 -21.15 -3.56 6.26
CA GLY A 14 -20.42 -4.03 7.43
C GLY A 14 -19.38 -5.09 7.08
N LEU A 15 -19.71 -6.05 6.22
CA LEU A 15 -18.76 -7.06 5.74
C LEU A 15 -17.59 -6.45 4.95
N ILE A 16 -17.84 -5.47 4.09
CA ILE A 16 -16.79 -4.77 3.34
C ILE A 16 -15.83 -4.06 4.29
N VAL A 17 -16.37 -3.34 5.29
CA VAL A 17 -15.55 -2.64 6.30
C VAL A 17 -14.76 -3.64 7.14
N LEU A 18 -15.38 -4.74 7.56
CA LEU A 18 -14.73 -5.78 8.35
C LEU A 18 -13.60 -6.47 7.58
N LEU A 19 -13.81 -6.78 6.30
CA LEU A 19 -12.75 -7.29 5.42
C LEU A 19 -11.60 -6.28 5.29
N GLY A 20 -11.91 -4.99 5.12
CA GLY A 20 -10.88 -3.94 5.07
C GLY A 20 -10.07 -3.82 6.37
N ALA A 21 -10.73 -3.96 7.51
CA ALA A 21 -10.09 -3.97 8.82
C ALA A 21 -9.19 -5.20 9.02
N LEU A 22 -9.66 -6.39 8.62
CA LEU A 22 -8.86 -7.62 8.67
C LEU A 22 -7.63 -7.54 7.78
N LEU A 23 -7.76 -7.00 6.56
CA LEU A 23 -6.62 -6.76 5.68
C LEU A 23 -5.61 -5.79 6.32
N SER A 24 -6.09 -4.73 6.97
CA SER A 24 -5.21 -3.79 7.69
C SER A 24 -4.47 -4.48 8.85
N ALA A 25 -5.15 -5.36 9.58
CA ALA A 25 -4.53 -6.16 10.64
C ALA A 25 -3.48 -7.15 10.09
N PHE A 26 -3.77 -7.85 8.99
CA PHE A 26 -2.81 -8.72 8.32
C PHE A 26 -1.61 -7.94 7.78
N SER A 27 -1.83 -6.72 7.30
CA SER A 27 -0.75 -5.84 6.88
C SER A 27 0.17 -5.47 8.04
N ALA A 28 -0.38 -5.13 9.20
CA ALA A 28 0.40 -4.84 10.40
C ALA A 28 1.17 -6.09 10.89
N PHE A 29 0.54 -7.25 10.84
CA PHE A 29 1.19 -8.52 11.16
C PHE A 29 2.35 -8.82 10.20
N GLY A 30 2.15 -8.66 8.89
CA GLY A 30 3.20 -8.82 7.88
C GLY A 30 4.35 -7.84 8.07
N LEU A 31 4.05 -6.60 8.47
CA LEU A 31 5.06 -5.59 8.80
C LEU A 31 5.93 -5.98 10.02
N ILE A 32 5.40 -6.74 10.97
CA ILE A 32 6.14 -7.18 12.17
C ILE A 32 6.89 -8.50 11.89
N ARG A 33 6.30 -9.40 11.10
CA ARG A 33 6.81 -10.77 10.95
C ARG A 33 7.80 -10.97 9.80
N LEU A 34 7.75 -10.15 8.75
CA LEU A 34 8.59 -10.35 7.56
C LEU A 34 10.05 -9.94 7.83
N PRO A 35 11.02 -10.70 7.29
CA PRO A 35 12.44 -10.61 7.67
C PRO A 35 13.19 -9.44 7.05
N ASP A 36 12.67 -8.86 5.98
CA ASP A 36 13.38 -7.86 5.16
C ASP A 36 12.49 -6.64 4.88
N VAL A 37 13.11 -5.46 4.78
CA VAL A 37 12.48 -4.16 4.49
C VAL A 37 11.66 -4.21 3.20
N TYR A 38 12.13 -4.88 2.14
CA TYR A 38 11.40 -4.96 0.87
C TYR A 38 10.12 -5.79 1.01
N LEU A 39 10.17 -6.90 1.74
CA LEU A 39 9.00 -7.74 2.01
C LEU A 39 8.02 -7.06 2.97
N ARG A 40 8.54 -6.41 4.02
CA ARG A 40 7.73 -5.58 4.93
C ARG A 40 7.05 -4.45 4.18
N ALA A 41 7.75 -3.79 3.26
CA ALA A 41 7.18 -2.74 2.41
C ALA A 41 6.11 -3.29 1.46
N HIS A 42 6.29 -4.48 0.89
CA HIS A 42 5.26 -5.13 0.06
C HIS A 42 3.99 -5.43 0.87
N ALA A 43 4.14 -6.05 2.04
CA ALA A 43 3.00 -6.31 2.92
C ALA A 43 2.31 -5.02 3.34
N ALA A 44 3.06 -4.03 3.81
CA ALA A 44 2.55 -2.73 4.25
C ALA A 44 1.81 -2.00 3.11
N THR A 45 2.36 -1.97 1.90
CA THR A 45 1.78 -1.18 0.81
C THR A 45 0.57 -1.87 0.19
N LYS A 46 0.67 -3.14 -0.22
CA LYS A 46 -0.43 -3.81 -0.94
C LYS A 46 -1.62 -4.09 -0.04
N SER A 47 -1.36 -4.62 1.15
CA SER A 47 -2.44 -5.06 2.06
C SER A 47 -3.11 -3.87 2.76
N THR A 48 -2.35 -2.89 3.26
CA THR A 48 -2.94 -1.70 3.89
C THR A 48 -3.72 -0.85 2.88
N THR A 49 -3.20 -0.65 1.66
CA THR A 49 -3.90 0.19 0.66
C THR A 49 -5.26 -0.40 0.32
N LEU A 50 -5.34 -1.71 0.06
CA LEU A 50 -6.62 -2.36 -0.21
C LEU A 50 -7.54 -2.31 1.02
N GLY A 51 -7.00 -2.52 2.22
CA GLY A 51 -7.73 -2.44 3.47
C GLY A 51 -8.39 -1.07 3.70
N VAL A 52 -7.61 0.00 3.57
CA VAL A 52 -8.08 1.38 3.72
C VAL A 52 -9.10 1.73 2.64
N LEU A 53 -8.88 1.31 1.39
CA LEU A 53 -9.84 1.55 0.30
C LEU A 53 -11.16 0.83 0.52
N CYS A 54 -11.16 -0.40 1.04
CA CYS A 54 -12.37 -1.12 1.41
C CYS A 54 -13.13 -0.38 2.52
N VAL A 55 -12.43 0.05 3.58
CA VAL A 55 -13.07 0.80 4.69
C VAL A 55 -13.65 2.13 4.22
N LEU A 56 -12.91 2.90 3.42
CA LEU A 56 -13.40 4.17 2.88
C LEU A 56 -14.55 3.97 1.89
N SER A 57 -14.51 2.93 1.06
CA SER A 57 -15.60 2.61 0.14
C SER A 57 -16.86 2.17 0.90
N GLY A 58 -16.73 1.34 1.94
CA GLY A 58 -17.85 0.99 2.82
C GLY A 58 -18.44 2.22 3.52
N THR A 59 -17.59 3.12 3.99
CA THR A 59 -18.01 4.40 4.58
C THR A 59 -18.76 5.28 3.58
N PHE A 60 -18.28 5.35 2.34
CA PHE A 60 -18.94 6.07 1.25
C PHE A 60 -20.33 5.47 0.93
N LEU A 61 -20.42 4.16 0.82
CA LEU A 61 -21.69 3.46 0.57
C LEU A 61 -22.68 3.67 1.72
N PHE A 62 -22.22 3.71 2.97
CA PHE A 62 -23.07 4.00 4.12
C PHE A 62 -23.72 5.38 4.03
N PHE A 63 -22.91 6.44 3.84
CA PHE A 63 -23.43 7.81 3.74
C PHE A 63 -24.31 8.03 2.51
N TRP A 64 -23.98 7.38 1.40
CA TRP A 64 -24.78 7.47 0.20
C TRP A 64 -26.14 6.77 0.37
N TYR A 65 -26.17 5.56 0.94
CA TYR A 65 -27.38 4.78 1.04
C TYR A 65 -28.32 5.23 2.17
N PHE A 66 -27.78 5.49 3.38
CA PHE A 66 -28.60 5.83 4.55
C PHE A 66 -28.89 7.34 4.64
N ASP A 67 -27.87 8.18 4.45
CA ASP A 67 -28.01 9.63 4.62
C ASP A 67 -28.29 10.37 3.30
N ASN A 68 -28.33 9.67 2.16
CA ASN A 68 -28.46 10.26 0.81
C ASN A 68 -27.43 11.37 0.55
N TYR A 69 -26.27 11.28 1.18
CA TYR A 69 -25.24 12.31 1.17
C TYR A 69 -23.95 11.79 0.53
N ILE A 70 -23.50 12.47 -0.53
CA ILE A 70 -22.24 12.17 -1.20
C ILE A 70 -21.12 13.01 -0.58
N SER A 71 -20.30 12.36 0.24
CA SER A 71 -19.16 13.02 0.88
C SER A 71 -17.97 13.12 -0.08
N ALA A 72 -17.76 14.30 -0.66
CA ALA A 72 -16.59 14.59 -1.50
C ALA A 72 -15.25 14.34 -0.77
N ARG A 73 -15.23 14.50 0.56
CA ARG A 73 -14.05 14.25 1.39
C ARG A 73 -13.64 12.78 1.40
N VAL A 74 -14.60 11.87 1.46
CA VAL A 74 -14.33 10.42 1.44
C VAL A 74 -13.83 10.01 0.07
N LEU A 75 -14.46 10.50 -0.99
CA LEU A 75 -14.03 10.22 -2.37
C LEU A 75 -12.62 10.74 -2.64
N LEU A 76 -12.31 11.95 -2.19
CA LEU A 76 -10.94 12.50 -2.24
C LEU A 76 -9.96 11.63 -1.46
N GLY A 77 -10.34 11.14 -0.28
CA GLY A 77 -9.52 10.23 0.53
C GLY A 77 -9.18 8.93 -0.20
N ILE A 78 -10.15 8.33 -0.89
CA ILE A 78 -9.96 7.11 -1.70
C ILE A 78 -8.92 7.36 -2.79
N VAL A 79 -9.11 8.41 -3.60
CA VAL A 79 -8.21 8.76 -4.70
C VAL A 79 -6.81 9.11 -4.18
N PHE A 80 -6.75 9.89 -3.10
CA PHE A 80 -5.49 10.32 -2.51
C PHE A 80 -4.68 9.13 -1.99
N VAL A 81 -5.28 8.23 -1.22
CA VAL A 81 -4.58 7.03 -0.71
C VAL A 81 -4.15 6.12 -1.86
N PHE A 82 -4.99 5.95 -2.88
CA PHE A 82 -4.69 5.10 -4.03
C PHE A 82 -3.48 5.59 -4.83
N ILE A 83 -3.31 6.90 -4.99
CA ILE A 83 -2.16 7.48 -5.70
C ILE A 83 -0.92 7.54 -4.80
N THR A 84 -1.09 7.93 -3.53
CA THR A 84 0.05 8.17 -2.64
C THR A 84 0.70 6.88 -2.15
N ALA A 85 -0.06 5.80 -1.95
CA ALA A 85 0.49 4.57 -1.39
C ALA A 85 1.52 3.87 -2.31
N PRO A 86 1.30 3.71 -3.63
CA PRO A 86 2.31 3.16 -4.55
C PRO A 86 3.57 4.04 -4.62
N VAL A 87 3.41 5.36 -4.62
CA VAL A 87 4.53 6.31 -4.65
C VAL A 87 5.37 6.19 -3.38
N ALA A 88 4.73 6.16 -2.21
CA ALA A 88 5.40 5.97 -0.93
C ALA A 88 6.17 4.64 -0.88
N GLY A 89 5.54 3.55 -1.32
CA GLY A 89 6.17 2.23 -1.39
C GLY A 89 7.39 2.20 -2.30
N HIS A 90 7.28 2.77 -3.49
CA HIS A 90 8.37 2.84 -4.46
C HIS A 90 9.55 3.66 -3.93
N LEU A 91 9.28 4.84 -3.36
CA LEU A 91 10.32 5.70 -2.78
C LEU A 91 11.02 5.03 -1.60
N ASN A 92 10.27 4.32 -0.74
CA ASN A 92 10.85 3.59 0.39
C ASN A 92 11.78 2.46 -0.07
N GLY A 93 11.34 1.67 -1.07
CA GLY A 93 12.21 0.63 -1.66
C GLY A 93 13.46 1.20 -2.32
N ARG A 94 13.32 2.32 -3.06
CA ARG A 94 14.45 2.99 -3.71
C ARG A 94 15.45 3.56 -2.70
N ALA A 95 14.96 4.11 -1.59
CA ALA A 95 15.80 4.64 -0.52
C ALA A 95 16.54 3.53 0.23
N ALA A 96 15.86 2.44 0.57
CA ALA A 96 16.47 1.27 1.20
C ALA A 96 17.61 0.70 0.33
N TYR A 97 17.35 0.51 -0.97
CA TYR A 97 18.34 -0.06 -1.89
C TYR A 97 19.56 0.84 -2.09
N ARG A 98 19.37 2.16 -2.16
CA ARG A 98 20.48 3.11 -2.31
C ARG A 98 21.29 3.35 -1.03
N THR A 99 20.77 2.92 0.11
CA THR A 99 21.48 2.98 1.41
C THR A 99 22.13 1.63 1.74
N ASP A 100 22.28 0.75 0.75
CA ASP A 100 22.91 -0.57 0.87
C ASP A 100 22.25 -1.46 1.96
N VAL A 101 20.94 -1.35 2.14
CA VAL A 101 20.17 -2.27 3.01
C VAL A 101 20.17 -3.67 2.37
N PRO A 102 20.65 -4.70 3.09
CA PRO A 102 20.75 -6.05 2.54
C PRO A 102 19.36 -6.61 2.24
N LEU A 103 19.23 -7.35 1.13
CA LEU A 103 18.06 -8.17 0.88
C LEU A 103 18.03 -9.37 1.84
N TRP A 104 16.87 -10.02 1.96
CA TRP A 104 16.75 -11.30 2.66
C TRP A 104 17.76 -12.31 2.11
N GLU A 105 18.47 -13.01 2.99
CA GLU A 105 19.40 -14.12 2.71
C GLU A 105 18.87 -15.18 1.71
N GLN A 106 17.55 -15.38 1.64
CA GLN A 106 16.92 -16.33 0.72
C GLN A 106 16.58 -15.74 -0.65
N SER A 107 16.98 -14.49 -0.92
CA SER A 107 16.76 -13.83 -2.21
C SER A 107 17.70 -14.41 -3.26
N VAL A 108 17.13 -14.90 -4.36
CA VAL A 108 17.89 -15.61 -5.41
C VAL A 108 18.37 -14.65 -6.51
N GLN A 109 17.68 -13.53 -6.73
CA GLN A 109 17.89 -12.67 -7.90
C GLN A 109 17.88 -11.19 -7.50
N ASP A 110 18.96 -10.50 -7.85
CA ASP A 110 19.08 -9.05 -7.81
C ASP A 110 19.63 -8.53 -9.14
N GLU A 111 18.74 -8.07 -10.02
CA GLU A 111 19.11 -7.49 -11.32
C GLU A 111 19.55 -6.02 -11.20
N LEU A 112 19.27 -5.37 -10.07
CA LEU A 112 19.55 -3.95 -9.86
C LEU A 112 21.00 -3.72 -9.42
N GLU A 113 21.59 -4.69 -8.72
CA GLU A 113 22.97 -4.63 -8.22
C GLU A 113 24.01 -4.33 -9.31
N PRO A 114 24.07 -5.09 -10.43
CA PRO A 114 25.05 -4.83 -11.48
C PRO A 114 24.84 -3.47 -12.14
N LEU A 115 23.59 -3.00 -12.25
CA LEU A 115 23.25 -1.72 -12.86
C LEU A 115 23.70 -0.54 -12.01
N LEU A 116 23.56 -0.61 -10.68
CA LEU A 116 24.01 0.46 -9.78
C LEU A 116 25.53 0.47 -9.61
N LYS A 117 26.18 -0.71 -9.53
CA LYS A 117 27.65 -0.79 -9.50
C LYS A 117 28.26 -0.23 -10.79
N GLY A 118 27.74 -0.61 -11.95
CA GLY A 118 28.19 -0.06 -13.25
C GLY A 118 27.99 1.45 -13.37
N LYS A 119 26.92 1.99 -12.77
CA LYS A 119 26.66 3.44 -12.76
C LYS A 119 27.62 4.21 -11.83
N LYS A 120 27.99 3.65 -10.68
CA LYS A 120 29.01 4.25 -9.78
C LYS A 120 30.37 4.33 -10.48
N VAL A 121 30.82 3.22 -11.10
CA VAL A 121 32.11 3.15 -11.83
C VAL A 121 32.17 4.16 -12.97
N ASN A 122 31.10 4.29 -13.77
CA ASN A 122 31.06 5.25 -14.87
C ASN A 122 31.06 6.71 -14.39
N HIS A 123 30.54 6.99 -13.19
CA HIS A 123 30.55 8.34 -12.63
C HIS A 123 31.95 8.69 -12.10
N GLU A 124 32.58 7.80 -11.33
CA GLU A 124 33.95 7.97 -10.84
C GLU A 124 34.96 8.11 -12.00
N ALA A 125 34.81 7.32 -13.07
CA ALA A 125 35.66 7.43 -14.26
C ALA A 125 35.49 8.76 -15.00
N LYS A 126 34.30 9.36 -14.95
CA LYS A 126 34.03 10.67 -15.55
C LYS A 126 34.65 11.79 -14.70
N ASP A 127 34.52 11.72 -13.38
CA ASP A 127 35.08 12.70 -12.44
C ASP A 127 36.62 12.72 -12.45
N MET A 128 37.28 11.62 -12.85
CA MET A 128 38.74 11.57 -13.03
C MET A 128 39.23 12.16 -14.37
N MET A 129 38.34 12.35 -15.34
CA MET A 129 38.69 12.90 -16.67
C MET A 129 38.37 14.39 -16.81
N GLU A 130 37.60 14.98 -15.89
CA GLU A 130 37.34 16.42 -15.77
C GLU A 130 38.37 17.10 -14.84
#